data_AF-A0A7X2ITS0-F1
#
_entry.id   AF-A0A7X2ITS0-F1
#
_cell.length_a   1.000
_cell.length_b   1.000
_cell.length_c   1.000
_cell.angle_alpha   90.00
_cell.angle_beta   90.00
_cell.angle_gamma   90.00
#
_symmetry.space_group_name_H-M   'P 1'
#
loop_
_entity.id
_entity.type
_entity.pdbx_description
1 polymer ?
#
loop_
_entity_poly.entity_id
_entity_poly.type
_entity_poly.pdbx_seq_one_letter_code
_entity_poly.pdbx_strand_id
1 'polypeptide(L)'
;MDVISSLKKIRTQIKYGRIVEAEEALMSLLIQEKGRDQEILILEVYALELLRKVGGHIEAIPLLERLLTFPLPDELSSQANDFLSFCKKKTEISISKPNEKNSDFVEFMDTIRRKEIFTFKPNPSPSTNYITVNDIEDAKKLAWHQKIAPPFLSWNGMRTEASKQVHTHYFENKISMDFLHKDISPEIIKICEDSISSTMMIFFDDIYSDLIEIARGKLVGMITDLHQIMWDAYKEKLFPCGWKGNFPDGKLCVFIP
;
A
#
# COMPACT_ATOMS: atom_id res chain seq x y z
N MET A 1 19.09 5.43 40.06
CA MET A 1 19.72 4.44 39.18
C MET A 1 20.85 5.17 38.47
N ASP A 2 22.02 4.56 38.27
CA ASP A 2 23.11 5.27 37.56
C ASP A 2 22.77 5.37 36.06
N VAL A 3 22.30 6.53 35.63
CA VAL A 3 21.89 6.81 34.25
C VAL A 3 23.05 6.55 33.28
N ILE A 4 24.29 6.83 33.68
CA ILE A 4 25.47 6.66 32.82
C ILE A 4 25.71 5.17 32.54
N SER A 5 25.65 4.33 33.57
CA SER A 5 25.76 2.87 33.42
C SER A 5 24.62 2.30 32.56
N SER A 6 23.39 2.78 32.76
CA SER A 6 22.23 2.38 31.94
C SER A 6 22.40 2.76 30.46
N LEU A 7 22.83 3.99 30.16
CA LEU A 7 23.07 4.45 28.80
C LEU A 7 24.20 3.65 28.11
N LYS A 8 25.25 3.26 28.85
CA LYS A 8 26.30 2.39 28.31
C LYS A 8 25.76 1.02 27.86
N LYS A 9 24.85 0.44 28.65
CA LYS A 9 24.16 -0.81 28.29
C LYS A 9 23.27 -0.62 27.07
N ILE A 10 22.52 0.48 27.01
CA ILE A 10 21.63 0.81 25.89
C ILE A 10 22.44 1.00 24.59
N ARG A 11 23.53 1.75 24.61
CA ARG A 11 24.43 1.88 23.44
C ARG A 11 24.95 0.53 22.94
N THR A 12 25.21 -0.40 23.86
CA THR A 12 25.60 -1.77 23.52
C THR A 12 24.45 -2.52 22.84
N GLN A 13 23.21 -2.38 23.34
CA GLN A 13 22.02 -2.95 22.69
C GLN A 13 21.82 -2.37 21.27
N ILE A 14 21.92 -1.05 21.11
CA ILE A 14 21.86 -0.37 19.80
C ILE A 14 22.93 -0.92 18.85
N LYS A 15 24.18 -1.07 19.33
CA LYS A 15 25.29 -1.60 18.54
C LYS A 15 25.00 -3.01 18.01
N TYR A 16 24.43 -3.87 18.85
CA TYR A 16 24.09 -5.26 18.49
C TYR A 16 22.68 -5.43 17.89
N GLY A 17 21.99 -4.35 17.52
CA GLY A 17 20.72 -4.41 16.81
C GLY A 17 19.52 -4.81 17.68
N ARG A 18 19.65 -4.75 19.01
CA ARG A 18 18.54 -4.96 19.97
C ARG A 18 17.75 -3.67 20.13
N ILE A 19 17.04 -3.29 19.05
CA ILE A 19 16.40 -1.99 18.89
C ILE A 19 15.23 -1.81 19.86
N VAL A 20 14.34 -2.80 19.93
CA VAL A 20 13.14 -2.74 20.77
C VAL A 20 13.50 -2.59 22.24
N GLU A 21 14.44 -3.41 22.73
CA GLU A 21 14.86 -3.35 24.14
C GLU A 21 15.64 -2.06 24.48
N ALA A 22 16.34 -1.49 23.49
CA ALA A 22 16.99 -0.19 23.66
C ALA A 22 15.96 0.95 23.72
N GLU A 23 14.94 0.91 22.86
CA GLU A 23 13.87 1.91 22.80
C GLU A 23 13.02 1.92 24.07
N GLU A 24 12.57 0.76 24.53
CA GLU A 24 11.81 0.62 25.79
C GLU A 24 12.61 1.15 27.00
N ALA A 25 13.90 0.84 27.06
CA ALA A 25 14.78 1.31 28.12
C ALA A 25 14.97 2.84 28.08
N LEU A 26 15.14 3.42 26.89
CA LEU A 26 15.27 4.87 26.70
C LEU A 26 13.98 5.61 27.07
N MET A 27 12.81 5.09 26.65
CA MET A 27 11.52 5.66 27.03
C MET A 27 11.32 5.66 28.55
N SER A 28 11.63 4.53 29.20
CA SER A 28 11.52 4.41 30.65
C SER A 28 12.42 5.41 31.38
N LEU A 29 13.67 5.57 30.95
CA LEU A 29 14.60 6.55 31.51
C LEU A 29 14.15 7.99 31.25
N LEU A 30 13.63 8.29 30.06
CA LEU A 30 13.17 9.63 29.71
C LEU A 30 11.95 10.08 30.54
N ILE A 31 11.10 9.14 30.97
CA ILE A 31 10.01 9.38 31.90
C ILE A 31 10.56 9.64 33.31
N GLN A 32 11.51 8.82 33.77
CA GLN A 32 12.07 8.90 35.13
C GLN A 32 12.89 10.17 35.36
N GLU A 33 13.67 10.59 34.35
CA GLU A 33 14.61 11.71 34.47
C GLU A 33 14.10 13.02 33.83
N LYS A 34 12.79 13.12 33.58
CA LYS A 34 12.17 14.32 33.02
C LYS A 34 12.42 15.55 33.90
N GLY A 35 12.94 16.61 33.29
CA GLY A 35 13.28 17.90 33.90
C GLY A 35 14.60 17.90 34.67
N ARG A 36 15.41 16.84 34.58
CA ARG A 36 16.70 16.73 35.28
C ARG A 36 17.88 16.84 34.33
N ASP A 37 19.05 17.13 34.88
CA ASP A 37 20.29 17.35 34.11
C ASP A 37 20.66 16.18 33.20
N GLN A 38 20.28 14.96 33.59
CA GLN A 38 20.59 13.73 32.87
C GLN A 38 19.68 13.48 31.66
N GLU A 39 18.59 14.26 31.52
CA GLU A 39 17.66 14.17 30.39
C GLU A 39 18.37 14.42 29.06
N ILE A 40 19.30 15.38 29.02
CA ILE A 40 20.06 15.74 27.82
C ILE A 40 20.77 14.51 27.24
N LEU A 41 21.43 13.73 28.09
CA LEU A 41 22.16 12.52 27.69
C LEU A 41 21.22 11.43 27.16
N ILE A 42 20.01 11.33 27.72
CA ILE A 42 19.01 10.35 27.28
C ILE A 42 18.45 10.76 25.91
N LEU A 43 18.09 12.04 25.76
CA LEU A 43 17.60 12.60 24.49
C LEU A 43 18.63 12.50 23.37
N GLU A 44 19.90 12.76 23.67
CA GLU A 44 21.02 12.57 22.74
C GLU A 44 21.09 11.12 22.24
N VAL A 45 21.18 10.14 23.15
CA VAL A 45 21.27 8.72 22.76
C VAL A 45 20.01 8.29 22.00
N TYR A 46 18.84 8.75 22.42
CA TYR A 46 17.59 8.36 21.78
C TYR A 46 17.46 8.94 20.37
N ALA A 47 17.58 10.25 20.23
CA ALA A 47 17.38 10.90 18.94
C ALA A 47 18.57 10.69 17.99
N LEU A 48 19.80 10.93 18.45
CA LEU A 48 20.98 11.02 17.59
C LEU A 48 21.67 9.68 17.36
N GLU A 49 21.51 8.70 18.26
CA GLU A 49 22.08 7.36 18.08
C GLU A 49 21.04 6.33 17.64
N LEU A 50 19.95 6.14 18.40
CA LEU A 50 18.95 5.11 18.10
C LEU A 50 18.12 5.48 16.86
N LEU A 51 17.34 6.56 16.93
CA LEU A 51 16.37 6.91 15.89
C LEU A 51 17.05 7.26 14.56
N ARG A 52 18.21 7.91 14.62
CA ARG A 52 19.07 8.11 13.43
C ARG A 52 19.48 6.80 12.77
N LYS A 53 19.83 5.77 13.55
CA LYS A 53 20.26 4.47 13.02
C LYS A 53 19.11 3.68 12.39
N VAL A 54 17.91 3.74 12.98
CA VAL A 54 16.75 2.96 12.51
C VAL A 54 15.86 3.71 11.52
N GLY A 55 16.16 4.98 11.23
CA GLY A 55 15.37 5.79 10.31
C GLY A 55 14.05 6.31 10.89
N GLY A 56 13.93 6.39 12.21
CA GLY A 56 12.75 6.91 12.93
C GLY A 56 12.66 8.44 12.87
N HIS A 57 12.53 8.99 11.66
CA HIS A 57 12.61 10.43 11.41
C HIS A 57 11.45 11.23 12.03
N ILE A 58 10.24 10.65 12.06
CA ILE A 58 9.05 11.30 12.62
C ILE A 58 9.17 11.38 14.14
N GLU A 59 9.53 10.26 14.76
CA GLU A 59 9.70 10.10 16.21
C GLU A 59 10.89 10.94 16.73
N ALA A 60 11.91 11.16 15.89
CA ALA A 60 13.07 11.95 16.26
C ALA A 60 12.76 13.46 16.39
N ILE A 61 11.83 14.00 15.61
CA ILE A 61 11.51 15.44 15.60
C ILE A 61 11.17 15.99 17.00
N PRO A 62 10.17 15.46 17.73
CA PRO A 62 9.82 16.01 19.04
C PRO A 62 10.93 15.85 20.08
N LEU A 63 11.77 14.80 19.96
CA LEU A 63 12.90 14.59 20.86
C LEU A 63 14.04 15.58 20.59
N LEU A 64 14.33 15.88 19.32
CA LEU A 64 15.33 16.87 18.92
C LEU A 64 14.90 18.29 19.27
N GLU A 65 13.63 18.64 19.03
CA GLU A 65 13.08 19.94 19.43
C GLU A 65 13.18 20.13 20.95
N ARG A 66 12.87 19.09 21.73
CA ARG A 66 13.05 19.08 23.19
C ARG A 66 14.52 19.21 23.59
N LEU A 67 15.43 18.45 22.98
CA LEU A 67 16.87 18.51 23.24
C LEU A 67 17.42 19.93 23.01
N LEU A 68 16.99 20.59 21.94
CA LEU A 68 17.41 21.95 21.58
C LEU A 68 16.86 23.05 22.51
N THR A 69 15.97 22.73 23.45
CA THR A 69 15.57 23.69 24.49
C THR A 69 16.58 23.84 25.62
N PHE A 70 17.55 22.92 25.73
CA PHE A 70 18.59 22.95 26.75
C PHE A 70 19.82 23.73 26.28
N PRO A 71 20.64 24.27 27.21
CA PRO A 71 21.96 24.80 26.87
C PRO A 71 22.89 23.64 26.50
N LEU A 72 23.23 23.50 25.22
CA LEU A 72 24.07 22.42 24.69
C LEU A 72 25.46 22.95 24.27
N PRO A 73 26.50 22.10 24.30
CA PRO A 73 27.76 22.39 23.60
C PRO A 73 27.52 22.62 22.10
N ASP A 74 28.30 23.51 21.48
CA ASP A 74 28.13 23.90 20.06
C ASP A 74 28.08 22.71 19.11
N GLU A 75 28.94 21.72 19.31
CA GLU A 75 28.99 20.52 18.47
C GLU A 75 27.69 19.72 18.54
N LEU A 76 27.17 19.48 19.75
CA LEU A 76 25.93 18.73 19.96
C LEU A 76 24.72 19.52 19.42
N SER A 77 24.71 20.84 19.62
CA SER A 77 23.70 21.73 19.07
C SER A 77 23.68 21.68 17.53
N SER A 78 24.86 21.73 16.89
CA SER A 78 24.96 21.59 15.43
C SER A 78 24.44 20.25 14.95
N GLN A 79 24.88 19.14 15.57
CA GLN A 79 24.43 17.80 15.20
C GLN A 79 22.92 17.60 15.35
N ALA A 80 22.32 18.17 16.40
CA ALA A 80 20.88 18.12 16.63
C ALA A 80 20.11 18.96 15.61
N ASN A 81 20.57 20.19 15.30
CA ASN A 81 19.96 21.05 14.29
C ASN A 81 20.05 20.47 12.88
N ASP A 82 21.20 19.92 12.51
CA ASP A 82 21.41 19.27 11.20
C ASP A 82 20.46 18.08 11.03
N PHE A 83 20.33 17.26 12.09
CA PHE A 83 19.44 16.10 12.03
C PHE A 83 17.98 16.48 12.09
N LEU A 84 17.61 17.50 12.87
CA LEU A 84 16.25 18.02 12.88
C LEU A 84 15.87 18.56 11.51
N SER A 85 16.76 19.32 10.86
CA SER A 85 16.56 19.81 9.50
C SER A 85 16.44 18.67 8.49
N PHE A 86 17.26 17.64 8.62
CA PHE A 86 17.18 16.43 7.80
C PHE A 86 15.87 15.68 8.01
N CYS A 87 15.45 15.45 9.26
CA CYS A 87 14.19 14.80 9.61
C CYS A 87 13.00 15.61 9.10
N LYS A 88 12.97 16.93 9.34
CA LYS A 88 11.93 17.83 8.83
C LYS A 88 11.86 17.78 7.30
N LYS A 89 12.99 17.84 6.59
CA LYS A 89 13.03 17.70 5.13
C LYS A 89 12.56 16.32 4.65
N LYS A 90 12.87 15.24 5.39
CA LYS A 90 12.43 13.87 5.10
C LYS A 90 10.93 13.69 5.36
N THR A 91 10.36 14.38 6.34
CA THR A 91 8.92 14.38 6.64
C THR A 91 8.14 15.40 5.80
N GLU A 92 8.81 16.45 5.30
CA GLU A 92 8.32 17.42 4.32
C GLU A 92 8.33 16.88 2.89
N ILE A 93 8.73 15.62 2.70
CA ILE A 93 8.47 14.92 1.46
C ILE A 93 6.93 14.87 1.31
N SER A 94 6.41 15.85 0.58
CA SER A 94 4.99 16.04 0.30
C SER A 94 4.46 14.74 -0.28
N ILE A 95 3.64 14.04 0.51
CA ILE A 95 2.79 13.00 -0.02
C ILE A 95 1.89 13.71 -1.02
N SER A 96 2.14 13.52 -2.32
CA SER A 96 1.31 14.12 -3.34
C SER A 96 -0.09 13.52 -3.21
N LYS A 97 -1.11 14.37 -3.22
CA LYS A 97 -2.47 13.86 -3.32
C LYS A 97 -2.64 13.18 -4.69
N PRO A 98 -3.40 12.08 -4.77
CA PRO A 98 -3.76 11.51 -6.05
C PRO A 98 -4.56 12.53 -6.86
N ASN A 99 -4.53 12.42 -8.19
CA ASN A 99 -5.37 13.26 -9.04
C ASN A 99 -6.81 12.71 -9.02
N GLU A 100 -7.59 13.11 -8.02
CA GLU A 100 -9.01 12.74 -7.86
C GLU A 100 -9.87 13.17 -9.07
N LYS A 101 -9.38 14.12 -9.88
CA LYS A 101 -10.02 14.61 -11.11
C LYS A 101 -9.44 13.99 -12.39
N ASN A 102 -8.63 12.93 -12.26
CA ASN A 102 -8.17 12.16 -13.41
C ASN A 102 -9.40 11.68 -14.20
N SER A 103 -9.48 12.01 -15.49
CA SER A 103 -10.63 11.70 -16.35
C SER A 103 -10.94 10.22 -16.36
N ASP A 104 -9.91 9.37 -16.44
CA ASP A 104 -10.05 7.92 -16.55
C ASP A 104 -10.55 7.33 -15.24
N PHE A 105 -10.11 7.89 -14.10
CA PHE A 105 -10.60 7.50 -12.79
C PHE A 105 -12.06 7.92 -12.57
N VAL A 106 -12.41 9.16 -12.94
CA VAL A 106 -13.78 9.67 -12.85
C VAL A 106 -14.72 8.83 -13.73
N GLU A 107 -14.33 8.56 -14.97
CA GLU A 107 -15.10 7.72 -15.90
C GLU A 107 -15.30 6.29 -15.35
N PHE A 108 -14.25 5.70 -14.79
CA PHE A 108 -14.31 4.40 -14.15
C PHE A 108 -15.31 4.38 -12.99
N MET A 109 -15.21 5.33 -12.05
CA MET A 109 -16.12 5.43 -10.92
C MET A 109 -17.56 5.68 -11.35
N ASP A 110 -17.78 6.55 -12.34
CA ASP A 110 -19.12 6.80 -12.88
C ASP A 110 -19.71 5.55 -13.53
N THR A 111 -18.88 4.73 -14.19
CA THR A 111 -19.31 3.46 -14.75
C THR A 111 -19.72 2.46 -13.67
N ILE A 112 -18.95 2.35 -12.59
CA ILE A 112 -19.30 1.52 -11.42
C ILE A 112 -20.59 2.01 -10.77
N ARG A 113 -20.74 3.33 -10.56
CA ARG A 113 -21.93 3.96 -9.97
C ARG A 113 -23.20 3.74 -10.79
N ARG A 114 -23.09 3.66 -12.13
CA ARG A 114 -24.18 3.26 -13.02
C ARG A 114 -24.58 1.78 -12.87
N LYS A 115 -23.76 0.97 -12.19
CA LYS A 115 -23.99 -0.46 -11.92
C LYS A 115 -24.12 -1.34 -13.18
N GLU A 116 -23.78 -0.80 -14.35
CA GLU A 116 -24.00 -1.47 -15.65
C GLU A 116 -23.11 -2.70 -15.82
N ILE A 117 -21.90 -2.70 -15.24
CA ILE A 117 -20.93 -3.80 -15.35
C ILE A 117 -21.35 -5.06 -14.58
N PHE A 118 -22.28 -4.95 -13.63
CA PHE A 118 -22.79 -6.08 -12.83
C PHE A 118 -23.98 -6.77 -13.49
N THR A 119 -24.48 -6.24 -14.61
CA THR A 119 -25.58 -6.84 -15.38
C THR A 119 -25.06 -7.85 -16.40
N PHE A 120 -24.42 -8.91 -15.93
CA PHE A 120 -23.90 -9.99 -16.77
C PHE A 120 -24.99 -10.49 -17.74
N LYS A 121 -24.74 -10.41 -19.05
CA LYS A 121 -25.71 -10.84 -20.07
C LYS A 121 -25.56 -12.33 -20.31
N PRO A 122 -26.65 -13.12 -20.35
CA PRO A 122 -26.60 -14.46 -20.93
C PRO A 122 -26.32 -14.34 -22.44
N ASN A 123 -25.33 -15.08 -22.94
CA ASN A 123 -24.94 -15.12 -24.36
C ASN A 123 -24.51 -13.78 -25.00
N PRO A 124 -23.47 -13.08 -24.51
CA PRO A 124 -22.76 -12.15 -25.35
C PRO A 124 -22.13 -12.93 -26.51
N SER A 125 -22.18 -12.38 -27.73
CA SER A 125 -21.28 -12.85 -28.79
C SER A 125 -19.87 -12.50 -28.33
N PRO A 126 -19.04 -13.47 -27.89
CA PRO A 126 -17.77 -13.12 -27.29
C PRO A 126 -16.92 -12.42 -28.34
N SER A 127 -16.32 -11.29 -27.99
CA SER A 127 -15.27 -10.73 -28.83
C SER A 127 -14.19 -11.81 -29.03
N THR A 128 -13.57 -11.86 -30.21
CA THR A 128 -12.52 -12.84 -30.53
C THR A 128 -11.28 -12.75 -29.61
N ASN A 129 -11.27 -11.77 -28.71
CA ASN A 129 -10.18 -11.41 -27.82
C ASN A 129 -10.17 -12.25 -26.53
N TYR A 130 -11.30 -12.88 -26.16
CA TYR A 130 -11.41 -13.67 -24.93
C TYR A 130 -11.59 -15.16 -25.19
N ILE A 131 -11.35 -15.96 -24.16
CA ILE A 131 -11.77 -17.36 -24.09
C ILE A 131 -12.95 -17.45 -23.14
N THR A 132 -14.10 -17.76 -23.67
CA THR A 132 -15.31 -17.90 -22.89
C THR A 132 -15.33 -19.20 -22.09
N VAL A 133 -15.67 -19.09 -20.82
CA VAL A 133 -15.93 -20.19 -19.88
C VAL A 133 -17.40 -20.14 -19.50
N ASN A 134 -18.17 -21.17 -19.87
CA ASN A 134 -19.62 -21.21 -19.63
C ASN A 134 -20.00 -22.02 -18.37
N ASP A 135 -19.05 -22.79 -17.83
CA ASP A 135 -19.28 -23.62 -16.64
C ASP A 135 -18.71 -22.91 -15.41
N ILE A 136 -19.54 -22.77 -14.37
CA ILE A 136 -19.16 -22.06 -13.15
C ILE A 136 -18.07 -22.79 -12.36
N GLU A 137 -18.04 -24.13 -12.38
CA GLU A 137 -17.00 -24.89 -11.69
C GLU A 137 -15.66 -24.78 -12.40
N ASP A 138 -15.65 -24.71 -13.72
CA ASP A 138 -14.44 -24.41 -14.49
C ASP A 138 -13.97 -22.97 -14.28
N ALA A 139 -14.88 -22.00 -14.18
CA ALA A 139 -14.54 -20.62 -13.83
C ALA A 139 -13.90 -20.54 -12.44
N LYS A 140 -14.42 -21.27 -11.44
CA LYS A 140 -13.84 -21.36 -10.09
C LYS A 140 -12.45 -22.00 -10.10
N LYS A 141 -12.27 -23.11 -10.82
CA LYS A 141 -10.95 -23.74 -10.99
C LYS A 141 -9.95 -22.77 -11.61
N LEU A 142 -10.37 -21.98 -12.59
CA LEU A 142 -9.49 -21.00 -13.22
C LEU A 142 -9.16 -19.87 -12.23
N ALA A 143 -10.16 -19.28 -11.59
CA ALA A 143 -9.98 -18.13 -10.71
C ALA A 143 -9.09 -18.46 -9.50
N TRP A 144 -9.22 -19.67 -8.93
CA TRP A 144 -8.58 -20.01 -7.65
C TRP A 144 -7.43 -20.99 -7.77
N HIS A 145 -7.37 -21.78 -8.83
CA HIS A 145 -6.44 -22.91 -8.94
C HIS A 145 -5.67 -22.95 -10.26
N GLN A 146 -5.87 -21.99 -11.16
CA GLN A 146 -5.13 -21.97 -12.41
C GLN A 146 -3.63 -21.85 -12.16
N LYS A 147 -2.87 -22.75 -12.77
CA LYS A 147 -1.42 -22.64 -12.92
C LYS A 147 -1.10 -21.91 -14.21
N ILE A 148 -0.27 -20.89 -14.11
CA ILE A 148 0.29 -20.16 -15.25
C ILE A 148 1.79 -20.49 -15.30
N ALA A 149 2.38 -20.52 -16.48
CA ALA A 149 3.82 -20.71 -16.62
C ALA A 149 4.60 -19.62 -15.84
N PRO A 150 5.86 -19.89 -15.44
CA PRO A 150 6.74 -18.86 -14.94
C PRO A 150 6.78 -17.63 -15.88
N PRO A 151 6.87 -16.40 -15.34
CA PRO A 151 7.16 -16.08 -13.94
C PRO A 151 5.93 -16.06 -13.01
N PHE A 152 4.71 -16.15 -13.54
CA PHE A 152 3.50 -15.86 -12.75
C PHE A 152 3.05 -17.00 -11.84
N LEU A 153 3.31 -18.26 -12.22
CA LEU A 153 2.95 -19.49 -11.49
C LEU A 153 1.44 -19.75 -11.34
N SER A 154 0.60 -18.71 -11.24
CA SER A 154 -0.86 -18.79 -11.13
C SER A 154 -1.54 -17.52 -11.64
N TRP A 155 -2.86 -17.59 -11.80
CA TRP A 155 -3.70 -16.40 -12.09
C TRP A 155 -3.52 -15.31 -11.03
N ASN A 156 -3.56 -15.69 -9.75
CA ASN A 156 -3.33 -14.76 -8.64
C ASN A 156 -1.91 -14.18 -8.66
N GLY A 157 -0.91 -14.95 -9.06
CA GLY A 157 0.46 -14.45 -9.23
C GLY A 157 0.56 -13.41 -10.34
N MET A 158 -0.17 -13.58 -11.45
CA MET A 158 -0.25 -12.59 -12.52
C MET A 158 -0.92 -11.29 -12.05
N ARG A 159 -2.07 -11.38 -11.34
CA ARG A 159 -2.72 -10.22 -10.71
C ARG A 159 -1.80 -9.51 -9.72
N THR A 160 -1.10 -10.27 -8.88
CA THR A 160 -0.15 -9.74 -7.88
C THR A 160 0.99 -8.96 -8.54
N GLU A 161 1.54 -9.45 -9.65
CA GLU A 161 2.61 -8.76 -10.37
C GLU A 161 2.11 -7.43 -10.99
N ALA A 162 0.88 -7.41 -11.52
CA ALA A 162 0.25 -6.18 -11.99
C ALA A 162 0.04 -5.16 -10.85
N SER A 163 -0.50 -5.61 -9.71
CA SER A 163 -0.65 -4.79 -8.51
C SER A 163 0.68 -4.24 -8.00
N LYS A 164 1.75 -5.05 -8.05
CA LYS A 164 3.09 -4.65 -7.60
C LYS A 164 3.66 -3.49 -8.44
N GLN A 165 3.39 -3.46 -9.74
CA GLN A 165 3.82 -2.36 -10.60
C GLN A 165 3.14 -1.04 -10.20
N VAL A 166 1.81 -1.07 -10.00
CA VAL A 166 1.06 0.10 -9.51
C VAL A 166 1.55 0.52 -8.12
N HIS A 167 1.80 -0.46 -7.23
CA HIS A 167 2.31 -0.22 -5.89
C HIS A 167 3.66 0.49 -5.89
N THR A 168 4.59 -0.03 -6.69
CA THR A 168 5.91 0.57 -6.88
C THR A 168 5.77 2.01 -7.38
N HIS A 169 4.90 2.25 -8.36
CA HIS A 169 4.66 3.58 -8.91
C HIS A 169 4.20 4.58 -7.84
N TYR A 170 3.13 4.29 -7.09
CA TYR A 170 2.61 5.25 -6.12
C TYR A 170 3.52 5.39 -4.89
N PHE A 171 4.28 4.35 -4.55
CA PHE A 171 5.28 4.41 -3.48
C PHE A 171 6.47 5.31 -3.87
N GLU A 172 7.04 5.10 -5.07
CA GLU A 172 8.16 5.90 -5.58
C GLU A 172 7.79 7.36 -5.80
N ASN A 173 6.57 7.60 -6.31
CA ASN A 173 6.01 8.94 -6.51
C ASN A 173 5.35 9.52 -5.26
N LYS A 174 5.28 8.73 -4.17
CA LYS A 174 4.77 9.14 -2.85
C LYS A 174 3.35 9.71 -2.92
N ILE A 175 2.51 9.02 -3.68
CA ILE A 175 1.11 9.38 -3.84
C ILE A 175 0.32 8.79 -2.67
N SER A 176 -0.50 9.62 -2.01
CA SER A 176 -1.37 9.15 -0.92
C SER A 176 -2.44 8.20 -1.45
N MET A 177 -2.67 7.11 -0.72
CA MET A 177 -3.78 6.21 -0.97
C MET A 177 -4.96 6.40 0.01
N ASP A 178 -4.90 7.42 0.87
CA ASP A 178 -5.94 7.69 1.86
C ASP A 178 -7.32 7.84 1.24
N PHE A 179 -7.43 8.59 0.15
CA PHE A 179 -8.69 8.77 -0.57
C PHE A 179 -9.23 7.44 -1.11
N LEU A 180 -8.36 6.58 -1.67
CA LEU A 180 -8.77 5.25 -2.11
C LEU A 180 -9.31 4.45 -0.93
N HIS A 181 -8.59 4.39 0.19
CA HIS A 181 -8.94 3.55 1.32
C HIS A 181 -10.15 4.04 2.13
N LYS A 182 -10.29 5.36 2.29
CA LYS A 182 -11.33 5.98 3.13
C LYS A 182 -12.63 6.23 2.39
N ASP A 183 -12.56 6.57 1.11
CA ASP A 183 -13.72 7.03 0.35
C ASP A 183 -14.12 6.02 -0.74
N ILE A 184 -13.15 5.59 -1.56
CA ILE A 184 -13.45 4.79 -2.75
C ILE A 184 -13.66 3.30 -2.45
N SER A 185 -12.83 2.68 -1.60
CA SER A 185 -12.97 1.27 -1.24
C SER A 185 -14.33 0.98 -0.57
N PRO A 186 -14.78 1.79 0.43
CA PRO A 186 -16.11 1.63 1.01
C PRO A 186 -17.26 1.90 0.03
N GLU A 187 -17.06 2.77 -0.96
CA GLU A 187 -18.06 2.99 -2.01
C GLU A 187 -18.17 1.77 -2.93
N ILE A 188 -17.04 1.26 -3.43
CA ILE A 188 -17.02 0.11 -4.35
C ILE A 188 -17.56 -1.15 -3.67
N ILE A 189 -17.16 -1.46 -2.43
CA ILE A 189 -17.67 -2.65 -1.72
C ILE A 189 -19.18 -2.61 -1.59
N LYS A 190 -19.75 -1.45 -1.19
CA LYS A 190 -21.20 -1.28 -1.06
C LYS A 190 -21.91 -1.44 -2.40
N ILE A 191 -21.36 -0.87 -3.47
CA ILE A 191 -21.93 -1.03 -4.81
C ILE A 191 -21.92 -2.50 -5.23
N CYS A 192 -20.83 -3.23 -4.99
CA CYS A 192 -20.73 -4.65 -5.26
C CYS A 192 -21.78 -5.46 -4.48
N GLU A 193 -21.89 -5.23 -3.17
CA GLU A 193 -22.88 -5.89 -2.30
C GLU A 193 -24.31 -5.68 -2.79
N ASP A 194 -24.63 -4.46 -3.24
CA ASP A 194 -25.97 -4.10 -3.72
C ASP A 194 -26.29 -4.61 -5.13
N SER A 195 -25.28 -4.95 -5.95
CA SER A 195 -25.45 -5.06 -7.41
C SER A 195 -25.01 -6.41 -8.00
N ILE A 196 -24.13 -7.16 -7.33
CA ILE A 196 -23.70 -8.48 -7.79
C ILE A 196 -24.85 -9.48 -7.63
N SER A 197 -25.13 -10.24 -8.70
CA SER A 197 -26.19 -11.26 -8.67
C SER A 197 -25.81 -12.43 -7.74
N SER A 198 -26.82 -13.14 -7.22
CA SER A 198 -26.59 -14.30 -6.33
C SER A 198 -25.66 -15.37 -6.92
N THR A 199 -25.73 -15.60 -8.23
CA THR A 199 -24.83 -16.53 -8.94
C THR A 199 -23.38 -16.05 -8.93
N MET A 200 -23.17 -14.74 -9.03
CA MET A 200 -21.84 -14.13 -9.07
C MET A 200 -21.26 -13.82 -7.69
N MET A 201 -22.06 -13.90 -6.62
CA MET A 201 -21.59 -13.67 -5.25
C MET A 201 -20.47 -14.62 -4.82
N ILE A 202 -20.34 -15.80 -5.45
CA ILE A 202 -19.21 -16.70 -5.20
C ILE A 202 -17.86 -16.11 -5.61
N PHE A 203 -17.85 -15.15 -6.54
CA PHE A 203 -16.68 -14.43 -7.01
C PHE A 203 -16.59 -13.02 -6.41
N PHE A 204 -17.33 -12.73 -5.33
CA PHE A 204 -17.40 -11.39 -4.75
C PHE A 204 -16.01 -10.83 -4.42
N ASP A 205 -15.17 -11.60 -3.72
CA ASP A 205 -13.83 -11.17 -3.32
C ASP A 205 -12.93 -10.90 -4.53
N ASP A 206 -13.04 -11.75 -5.57
CA ASP A 206 -12.29 -11.57 -6.82
C ASP A 206 -12.72 -10.30 -7.55
N ILE A 207 -14.03 -10.09 -7.71
CA ILE A 207 -14.59 -8.91 -8.38
C ILE A 207 -14.24 -7.64 -7.63
N TYR A 208 -14.43 -7.63 -6.31
CA TYR A 208 -14.08 -6.48 -5.48
C TYR A 208 -12.59 -6.18 -5.57
N SER A 209 -11.73 -7.18 -5.42
CA SER A 209 -10.27 -7.00 -5.49
C SER A 209 -9.86 -6.44 -6.86
N ASP A 210 -10.39 -6.98 -7.95
CA ASP A 210 -10.06 -6.53 -9.31
C ASP A 210 -10.46 -5.06 -9.51
N LEU A 211 -11.66 -4.67 -9.09
CA LEU A 211 -12.13 -3.29 -9.19
C LEU A 211 -11.29 -2.33 -8.33
N ILE A 212 -10.85 -2.73 -7.14
CA ILE A 212 -9.97 -1.90 -6.29
C ILE A 212 -8.60 -1.69 -6.94
N GLU A 213 -8.01 -2.73 -7.52
CA GLU A 213 -6.69 -2.62 -8.16
C GLU A 213 -6.75 -1.78 -9.45
N ILE A 214 -7.84 -1.89 -10.23
CA ILE A 214 -8.08 -1.03 -11.39
C ILE A 214 -8.31 0.43 -10.93
N ALA A 215 -9.13 0.66 -9.91
CA ALA A 215 -9.39 1.98 -9.34
C ALA A 215 -8.09 2.64 -8.88
N ARG A 216 -7.24 1.88 -8.18
CA ARG A 216 -5.92 2.30 -7.72
C ARG A 216 -5.05 2.76 -8.87
N GLY A 217 -4.92 1.94 -9.92
CA GLY A 217 -4.10 2.27 -11.08
C GLY A 217 -4.57 3.56 -11.78
N LYS A 218 -5.88 3.69 -11.99
CA LYS A 218 -6.47 4.90 -12.60
C LYS A 218 -6.29 6.14 -11.73
N LEU A 219 -6.46 6.01 -10.42
CA LEU A 219 -6.32 7.11 -9.46
C LEU A 219 -4.90 7.68 -9.44
N VAL A 220 -3.88 6.82 -9.56
CA VAL A 220 -2.47 7.23 -9.58
C VAL A 220 -1.95 7.52 -10.99
N GLY A 221 -2.78 7.36 -12.03
CA GLY A 221 -2.42 7.59 -13.42
C GLY A 221 -1.48 6.54 -14.03
N MET A 222 -1.43 5.34 -13.46
CA MET A 222 -0.64 4.21 -13.95
C MET A 222 -1.51 2.94 -13.98
N ILE A 223 -1.88 2.50 -15.18
CA ILE A 223 -2.65 1.27 -15.40
C ILE A 223 -1.75 0.25 -16.11
N THR A 224 -1.80 -1.00 -15.67
CA THR A 224 -1.08 -2.10 -16.33
C THR A 224 -1.91 -2.65 -17.48
N ASP A 225 -1.26 -3.31 -18.43
CA ASP A 225 -1.95 -4.00 -19.53
C ASP A 225 -2.98 -5.01 -19.02
N LEU A 226 -2.64 -5.75 -17.96
CA LEU A 226 -3.57 -6.70 -17.33
C LEU A 226 -4.80 -5.99 -16.76
N HIS A 227 -4.62 -4.94 -15.96
CA HIS A 227 -5.73 -4.19 -15.38
C HIS A 227 -6.60 -3.56 -16.47
N GLN A 228 -6.00 -3.10 -17.58
CA GLN A 228 -6.74 -2.55 -18.71
C GLN A 228 -7.58 -3.64 -19.40
N ILE A 229 -7.01 -4.81 -19.70
CA ILE A 229 -7.73 -5.94 -20.32
C ILE A 229 -8.87 -6.43 -19.41
N MET A 230 -8.63 -6.50 -18.09
CA MET A 230 -9.67 -6.86 -17.12
C MET A 230 -10.79 -5.82 -17.06
N TRP A 231 -10.44 -4.52 -17.09
CA TRP A 231 -11.44 -3.45 -17.14
C TRP A 231 -12.29 -3.50 -18.41
N ASP A 232 -11.67 -3.81 -19.55
CA ASP A 232 -12.39 -3.98 -20.82
C ASP A 232 -13.38 -5.16 -20.75
N ALA A 233 -12.99 -6.27 -20.13
CA ALA A 233 -13.90 -7.39 -19.88
C ALA A 233 -15.09 -6.99 -18.98
N TYR A 234 -14.87 -6.22 -17.91
CA TYR A 234 -15.96 -5.72 -17.06
C TYR A 234 -16.92 -4.79 -17.79
N LYS A 235 -16.42 -3.90 -18.66
CA LYS A 235 -17.28 -3.05 -19.51
C LYS A 235 -18.15 -3.87 -20.47
N GLU A 236 -17.63 -5.02 -20.92
CA GLU A 236 -18.39 -6.00 -21.70
C GLU A 236 -19.30 -6.90 -20.84
N LYS A 237 -19.34 -6.68 -19.52
CA LYS A 237 -20.15 -7.42 -18.53
C LYS A 237 -19.71 -8.88 -18.43
N LEU A 238 -18.40 -9.09 -18.41
CA LEU A 238 -17.72 -10.38 -18.33
C LEU A 238 -16.85 -10.44 -17.08
N PHE A 239 -16.78 -11.60 -16.42
CA PHE A 239 -15.91 -11.77 -15.25
C PHE A 239 -14.56 -12.37 -15.65
N PRO A 240 -13.42 -11.67 -15.47
CA PRO A 240 -12.08 -12.23 -15.71
C PRO A 240 -11.79 -13.35 -14.71
N CYS A 241 -11.72 -14.60 -15.18
CA CYS A 241 -11.52 -15.77 -14.32
C CYS A 241 -10.19 -16.49 -14.55
N GLY A 242 -9.36 -16.07 -15.51
CA GLY A 242 -8.03 -16.67 -15.72
C GLY A 242 -7.35 -16.21 -17.00
N TRP A 243 -6.28 -16.89 -17.38
CA TRP A 243 -5.48 -16.59 -18.58
C TRP A 243 -5.00 -17.85 -19.30
N LYS A 244 -5.13 -17.94 -20.63
CA LYS A 244 -4.61 -19.06 -21.41
C LYS A 244 -3.53 -18.61 -22.38
N GLY A 245 -2.41 -19.34 -22.40
CA GLY A 245 -1.23 -19.01 -23.20
C GLY A 245 -0.21 -18.20 -22.41
N ASN A 246 0.82 -17.71 -23.09
CA ASN A 246 1.88 -16.92 -22.47
C ASN A 246 1.49 -15.45 -22.47
N PHE A 247 1.54 -14.78 -21.33
CA PHE A 247 1.34 -13.33 -21.29
C PHE A 247 2.57 -12.62 -21.88
N PRO A 248 2.40 -11.55 -22.70
CA PRO A 248 1.14 -10.88 -23.02
C PRO A 248 0.36 -11.46 -24.22
N ASP A 249 0.93 -12.40 -24.99
CA ASP A 249 0.34 -12.91 -26.25
C ASP A 249 -0.86 -13.88 -26.09
N GLY A 250 -1.15 -14.29 -24.86
CA GLY A 250 -2.26 -15.17 -24.51
C GLY A 250 -3.61 -14.45 -24.54
N LYS A 251 -4.62 -15.10 -23.96
CA LYS A 251 -5.97 -14.56 -23.88
C LYS A 251 -6.53 -14.66 -22.48
N LEU A 252 -7.25 -13.62 -22.09
CA LEU A 252 -8.04 -13.62 -20.87
C LEU A 252 -9.18 -14.65 -21.00
N CYS A 253 -9.31 -15.49 -19.99
CA CYS A 253 -10.47 -16.36 -19.80
C CYS A 253 -11.55 -15.55 -19.06
N VAL A 254 -12.78 -15.60 -19.56
CA VAL A 254 -13.89 -14.85 -19.00
C VAL A 254 -15.09 -15.76 -18.75
N PHE A 255 -15.68 -15.63 -17.57
CA PHE A 255 -16.91 -16.32 -17.21
C PHE A 255 -18.12 -15.43 -17.50
N ILE A 256 -19.17 -16.08 -18.01
CA ILE A 256 -20.48 -15.48 -18.26
C ILE A 256 -21.50 -16.37 -17.52
N PRO A 257 -22.18 -15.84 -16.49
CA PRO A 257 -23.23 -16.57 -15.78
C PRO A 257 -24.50 -16.80 -16.61
#